data_AF-A0A6B2DU21-F1
#
_entry.id   AF-A0A6B2DU21-F1
#
_cell.length_a   1.000
_cell.length_b   1.000
_cell.length_c   1.000
_cell.angle_alpha   90.00
_cell.angle_beta   90.00
_cell.angle_gamma   90.00
#
_symmetry.space_group_name_H-M   'P 1'
#
loop_
_entity.id
_entity.type
_entity.pdbx_description
1 polymer ?
#
loop_
_entity_poly.entity_id
_entity_poly.type
_entity_poly.pdbx_seq_one_letter_code
_entity_poly.pdbx_strand_id
1 'polypeptide(L)'
;PAPHPSAMGVPPRGAGEPGDLPGTGAAKFSAYATELDDFEQARAAFAGRVESWQQTVEASVMDTADDIAYAIHDLQDFHRIGVLQHAPVAAELGEWLEHAVELAGLDDDALNADLRRPGRSLERLRRRMHAKDAWIGDDDAFGAAVARVRAELVDGLLAGEFDGSIEAEQATAAFSANWTARLVDGVFVLAAPSTRTGHVSLRPAQWHEVQVLKFVHRRFVLLRPDLALHQRGQAGLVTSLVDALDAWLLDRDEVSRLPRRLHDLVELAHAEYTGLARTAPELLVGATGERVSGPDAVRGLARGRAVVDFVASLTDKQAVTLLDALSGRAAQPWSDSFVL
;
A
#
# COMPACT_ATOMS: atom_id res chain seq x y z
N PRO A 1 -3.53 21.81 -5.40
CA PRO A 1 -4.78 22.47 -4.94
C PRO A 1 -4.51 23.42 -3.77
N ALA A 2 -5.18 24.58 -3.73
CA ALA A 2 -5.14 25.52 -2.61
C ALA A 2 -6.57 25.85 -2.14
N PRO A 3 -6.95 25.57 -0.88
CA PRO A 3 -6.15 24.91 0.15
C PRO A 3 -5.80 23.45 -0.19
N HIS A 4 -4.74 22.92 0.43
CA HIS A 4 -4.31 21.55 0.21
C HIS A 4 -5.35 20.55 0.77
N PRO A 5 -5.66 19.42 0.09
CA PRO A 5 -6.74 18.51 0.50
C PRO A 5 -6.54 17.86 1.88
N SER A 6 -5.30 17.79 2.36
CA SER A 6 -5.02 17.31 3.73
C SER A 6 -5.55 18.22 4.83
N ALA A 7 -5.85 19.50 4.53
CA ALA A 7 -6.43 20.45 5.48
C ALA A 7 -7.97 20.41 5.49
N MET A 8 -8.60 19.55 4.67
CA MET A 8 -10.05 19.39 4.67
C MET A 8 -10.53 18.72 5.96
N GLY A 9 -11.70 19.12 6.47
CA GLY A 9 -12.28 18.50 7.67
C GLY A 9 -12.49 16.98 7.55
N VAL A 10 -12.71 16.49 6.32
CA VAL A 10 -12.65 15.07 5.97
C VAL A 10 -11.71 14.93 4.77
N PRO A 11 -10.45 14.52 4.97
CA PRO A 11 -9.48 14.43 3.89
C PRO A 11 -9.81 13.28 2.94
N PRO A 12 -9.42 13.40 1.65
CA PRO A 12 -9.57 12.32 0.68
C PRO A 12 -8.98 10.99 1.14
N ARG A 13 -9.46 9.88 0.57
CA ARG A 13 -8.90 8.54 0.84
C ARG A 13 -7.37 8.57 0.61
N GLY A 14 -6.60 8.15 1.63
CA GLY A 14 -5.13 8.15 1.58
C GLY A 14 -4.44 9.49 1.89
N ALA A 15 -5.17 10.61 1.91
CA ALA A 15 -4.61 11.94 2.17
C ALA A 15 -4.57 12.35 3.65
N GLY A 16 -5.17 11.56 4.54
CA GLY A 16 -5.08 11.77 6.00
C GLY A 16 -3.74 11.28 6.57
N GLU A 17 -3.34 11.82 7.71
CA GLU A 17 -2.13 11.35 8.41
C GLU A 17 -2.33 9.91 8.91
N PRO A 18 -1.26 9.07 8.87
CA PRO A 18 -1.29 7.77 9.54
C PRO A 18 -1.51 7.97 11.04
N GLY A 19 -2.52 7.31 11.61
CA GLY A 19 -2.83 7.45 13.04
C GLY A 19 -1.74 6.88 13.98
N ASP A 20 -0.86 6.04 13.44
CA ASP A 20 0.31 5.46 14.08
C ASP A 20 1.59 6.29 13.91
N LEU A 21 1.60 7.26 12.99
CA LEU A 21 2.72 8.17 12.74
C LEU A 21 2.23 9.62 12.54
N PRO A 22 1.63 10.24 13.58
CA PRO A 22 1.13 11.61 13.50
C PRO A 22 2.25 12.61 13.22
N GLY A 23 1.97 13.62 12.40
CA GLY A 23 2.92 14.69 12.02
C GLY A 23 3.80 14.39 10.80
N THR A 24 3.60 13.26 10.11
CA THR A 24 4.32 12.92 8.87
C THR A 24 3.66 13.45 7.59
N GLY A 25 2.51 14.14 7.70
CA GLY A 25 1.74 14.66 6.57
C GLY A 25 0.78 13.64 5.94
N ALA A 26 0.24 13.96 4.76
CA ALA A 26 -0.60 13.03 3.99
C ALA A 26 0.18 11.74 3.71
N ALA A 27 -0.35 10.59 4.11
CA ALA A 27 0.37 9.32 4.00
C ALA A 27 0.69 8.93 2.54
N LYS A 28 -0.12 9.39 1.59
CA LYS A 28 0.02 9.11 0.15
C LYS A 28 -0.12 10.39 -0.67
N PHE A 29 0.74 10.54 -1.67
CA PHE A 29 0.72 11.61 -2.67
C PHE A 29 0.81 11.00 -4.08
N SER A 30 0.42 11.77 -5.11
CA SER A 30 0.31 11.27 -6.49
C SER A 30 1.39 11.75 -7.45
N ALA A 31 2.15 12.79 -7.08
CA ALA A 31 3.24 13.34 -7.89
C ALA A 31 4.27 14.02 -6.97
N TYR A 32 5.53 14.00 -7.36
CA TYR A 32 6.55 14.84 -6.73
C TYR A 32 6.50 16.26 -7.29
N ALA A 33 7.13 17.21 -6.59
CA ALA A 33 7.17 18.61 -7.02
C ALA A 33 7.83 18.82 -8.39
N THR A 34 8.80 17.97 -8.75
CA THR A 34 9.50 18.00 -10.05
C THR A 34 8.61 17.54 -11.21
N GLU A 35 7.60 16.71 -10.96
CA GLU A 35 6.65 16.20 -11.97
C GLU A 35 5.27 16.89 -11.88
N LEU A 36 5.16 18.03 -11.19
CA LEU A 36 3.88 18.71 -11.01
C LEU A 36 3.32 19.22 -12.34
N ASP A 37 4.16 19.73 -13.23
CA ASP A 37 3.76 20.20 -14.56
C ASP A 37 3.17 19.06 -15.41
N ASP A 38 3.78 17.87 -15.38
CA ASP A 38 3.27 16.67 -16.06
C ASP A 38 1.92 16.23 -15.48
N PHE A 39 1.80 16.26 -14.15
CA PHE A 39 0.53 15.94 -13.47
C PHE A 39 -0.57 16.94 -13.84
N GLU A 40 -0.28 18.24 -13.86
CA GLU A 40 -1.22 19.28 -14.27
C GLU A 40 -1.62 19.13 -15.73
N GLN A 41 -0.66 18.84 -16.62
CA GLN A 41 -0.93 18.57 -18.02
C GLN A 41 -1.85 17.36 -18.19
N ALA A 42 -1.57 16.25 -17.51
CA ALA A 42 -2.40 15.04 -17.54
C ALA A 42 -3.82 15.33 -17.04
N ARG A 43 -3.98 16.25 -16.07
CA ARG A 43 -5.29 16.64 -15.52
C ARG A 43 -6.02 17.70 -16.33
N ALA A 44 -5.37 18.39 -17.28
CA ALA A 44 -5.95 19.53 -17.99
C ALA A 44 -7.28 19.18 -18.69
N ALA A 45 -7.42 17.97 -19.23
CA ALA A 45 -8.65 17.50 -19.89
C ALA A 45 -9.88 17.40 -18.95
N PHE A 46 -9.64 17.35 -17.64
CA PHE A 46 -10.67 17.22 -16.60
C PHE A 46 -10.97 18.53 -15.87
N ALA A 47 -10.33 19.65 -16.27
CA ALA A 47 -10.54 20.95 -15.66
C ALA A 47 -12.02 21.37 -15.69
N GLY A 48 -12.57 21.73 -14.53
CA GLY A 48 -13.99 22.08 -14.36
C GLY A 48 -14.97 20.91 -14.48
N ARG A 49 -14.48 19.67 -14.65
CA ARG A 49 -15.31 18.45 -14.74
C ARG A 49 -15.13 17.55 -13.52
N VAL A 50 -13.90 17.47 -13.00
CA VAL A 50 -13.54 16.71 -11.81
C VAL A 50 -12.78 17.64 -10.87
N GLU A 51 -13.14 17.61 -9.59
CA GLU A 51 -12.46 18.39 -8.56
C GLU A 51 -10.96 18.09 -8.53
N SER A 52 -10.13 19.09 -8.24
CA SER A 52 -8.66 18.96 -8.30
C SER A 52 -8.09 17.89 -7.36
N TRP A 53 -8.83 17.54 -6.30
CA TRP A 53 -8.49 16.51 -5.33
C TRP A 53 -9.18 15.16 -5.59
N GLN A 54 -10.16 15.12 -6.50
CA GLN A 54 -10.93 13.92 -6.83
C GLN A 54 -10.20 13.14 -7.93
N GLN A 55 -10.25 11.80 -7.80
CA GLN A 55 -9.77 10.87 -8.82
C GLN A 55 -10.64 10.94 -10.07
N THR A 56 -10.06 10.68 -11.24
CA THR A 56 -10.84 10.48 -12.47
C THR A 56 -11.60 9.15 -12.40
N VAL A 57 -12.56 8.95 -13.31
CA VAL A 57 -13.32 7.70 -13.38
C VAL A 57 -12.39 6.52 -13.64
N GLU A 58 -11.44 6.65 -14.55
CA GLU A 58 -10.47 5.62 -14.92
C GLU A 58 -9.56 5.25 -13.75
N ALA A 59 -9.10 6.24 -12.99
CA ALA A 59 -8.33 6.01 -11.77
C ALA A 59 -9.17 5.28 -10.71
N SER A 60 -10.44 5.64 -10.54
CA SER A 60 -11.35 4.93 -9.63
C SER A 60 -11.66 3.50 -10.08
N VAL A 61 -11.73 3.24 -11.40
CA VAL A 61 -11.84 1.87 -11.94
C VAL A 61 -10.60 1.06 -11.58
N MET A 62 -9.41 1.63 -11.78
CA MET A 62 -8.14 0.98 -11.45
C MET A 62 -8.05 0.63 -9.96
N ASP A 63 -8.31 1.60 -9.07
CA ASP A 63 -8.32 1.40 -7.62
C ASP A 63 -9.34 0.33 -7.19
N THR A 64 -10.53 0.33 -7.80
CA THR A 64 -11.57 -0.68 -7.49
C THR A 64 -11.16 -2.06 -7.98
N ALA A 65 -10.55 -2.16 -9.16
CA ALA A 65 -10.04 -3.43 -9.70
C ALA A 65 -8.90 -3.98 -8.84
N ASP A 66 -7.98 -3.14 -8.38
CA ASP A 66 -6.90 -3.52 -7.46
C ASP A 66 -7.46 -3.96 -6.10
N ASP A 67 -8.44 -3.23 -5.56
CA ASP A 67 -9.12 -3.60 -4.31
C ASP A 67 -9.79 -5.00 -4.40
N ILE A 68 -10.34 -5.37 -5.56
CA ILE A 68 -10.93 -6.70 -5.85
C ILE A 68 -9.84 -7.76 -6.03
N ALA A 69 -8.85 -7.50 -6.88
CA ALA A 69 -7.80 -8.46 -7.21
C ALA A 69 -6.99 -8.83 -5.97
N TYR A 70 -6.57 -7.83 -5.19
CA TYR A 70 -5.85 -8.02 -3.93
C TYR A 70 -6.65 -8.85 -2.91
N ALA A 71 -7.97 -8.63 -2.83
CA ALA A 71 -8.83 -9.37 -1.91
C ALA A 71 -8.95 -10.87 -2.27
N ILE A 72 -8.79 -11.23 -3.54
CA ILE A 72 -8.98 -12.60 -4.05
C ILE A 72 -7.65 -13.32 -4.26
N HIS A 73 -6.78 -12.77 -5.12
CA HIS A 73 -5.58 -13.45 -5.60
C HIS A 73 -4.61 -13.77 -4.47
N ASP A 74 -4.42 -12.84 -3.53
CA ASP A 74 -3.50 -13.08 -2.42
C ASP A 74 -3.94 -14.27 -1.55
N LEU A 75 -5.25 -14.46 -1.36
CA LEU A 75 -5.75 -15.63 -0.62
C LEU A 75 -5.46 -16.93 -1.36
N GLN A 76 -5.54 -16.93 -2.70
CA GLN A 76 -5.20 -18.11 -3.52
C GLN A 76 -3.72 -18.44 -3.39
N ASP A 77 -2.85 -17.45 -3.52
CA ASP A 77 -1.41 -17.66 -3.44
C ASP A 77 -1.02 -18.17 -2.05
N PHE A 78 -1.62 -17.65 -0.98
CA PHE A 78 -1.37 -18.10 0.38
C PHE A 78 -1.96 -19.47 0.73
N HIS A 79 -3.07 -19.83 0.10
CA HIS A 79 -3.58 -21.20 0.16
C HIS A 79 -2.60 -22.16 -0.53
N ARG A 80 -2.11 -21.82 -1.73
CA ARG A 80 -1.15 -22.62 -2.49
C ARG A 80 0.16 -22.88 -1.74
N ILE A 81 0.69 -21.87 -1.05
CA ILE A 81 1.93 -22.02 -0.25
C ILE A 81 1.69 -22.53 1.18
N GLY A 82 0.44 -22.87 1.53
CA GLY A 82 0.08 -23.41 2.85
C GLY A 82 0.23 -22.42 4.01
N VAL A 83 0.29 -21.11 3.74
CA VAL A 83 0.43 -20.08 4.78
C VAL A 83 -0.91 -19.76 5.45
N LEU A 84 -2.01 -19.82 4.69
CA LEU A 84 -3.35 -19.59 5.22
C LEU A 84 -3.92 -20.86 5.84
N GLN A 85 -4.10 -20.84 7.16
CA GLN A 85 -4.47 -22.03 7.94
C GLN A 85 -5.96 -22.03 8.27
N HIS A 86 -6.64 -23.16 8.08
CA HIS A 86 -8.08 -23.30 8.33
C HIS A 86 -8.46 -22.93 9.76
N ALA A 87 -7.87 -23.57 10.78
CA ALA A 87 -8.34 -23.47 12.16
C ALA A 87 -8.28 -22.04 12.76
N PRO A 88 -7.19 -21.25 12.60
CA PRO A 88 -7.15 -19.88 13.11
C PRO A 88 -8.18 -18.94 12.44
N VAL A 89 -8.40 -19.09 11.13
CA VAL A 89 -9.37 -18.27 10.40
C VAL A 89 -10.79 -18.66 10.81
N ALA A 90 -11.08 -19.96 10.88
CA ALA A 90 -12.35 -20.50 11.34
C ALA A 90 -12.72 -20.00 12.74
N ALA A 91 -11.77 -20.06 13.67
CA ALA A 91 -11.97 -19.59 15.04
C ALA A 91 -12.26 -18.09 15.09
N GLU A 92 -11.52 -17.25 14.37
CA GLU A 92 -11.73 -15.80 14.39
C GLU A 92 -13.09 -15.38 13.83
N LEU A 93 -13.46 -15.91 12.65
CA LEU A 93 -14.73 -15.56 12.03
C LEU A 93 -15.91 -16.19 12.79
N GLY A 94 -15.76 -17.44 13.25
CA GLY A 94 -16.78 -18.16 14.02
C GLY A 94 -17.07 -17.50 15.36
N GLU A 95 -16.04 -17.20 16.16
CA GLU A 95 -16.20 -16.57 17.47
C GLU A 95 -16.82 -15.18 17.36
N TRP A 96 -16.48 -14.42 16.33
CA TRP A 96 -17.15 -13.15 16.09
C TRP A 96 -18.64 -13.33 15.74
N LEU A 97 -18.98 -14.30 14.87
CA LEU A 97 -20.38 -14.56 14.50
C LEU A 97 -21.23 -15.02 15.70
N GLU A 98 -20.66 -15.85 16.57
CA GLU A 98 -21.37 -16.38 17.74
C GLU A 98 -21.51 -15.34 18.86
N HIS A 99 -20.50 -14.49 19.06
CA HIS A 99 -20.41 -13.60 20.22
C HIS A 99 -20.37 -12.10 19.86
N ALA A 100 -20.86 -11.70 18.67
CA ALA A 100 -20.79 -10.32 18.18
C ALA A 100 -21.33 -9.28 19.18
N VAL A 101 -22.46 -9.56 19.84
CA VAL A 101 -23.10 -8.65 20.81
C VAL A 101 -22.22 -8.45 22.04
N GLU A 102 -21.63 -9.54 22.56
CA GLU A 102 -20.73 -9.47 23.71
C GLU A 102 -19.44 -8.73 23.37
N LEU A 103 -18.87 -9.00 22.20
CA LEU A 103 -17.68 -8.32 21.69
C LEU A 103 -17.92 -6.82 21.48
N ALA A 104 -19.10 -6.44 20.95
CA ALA A 104 -19.49 -5.05 20.80
C ALA A 104 -19.64 -4.31 22.15
N GLY A 105 -20.01 -5.04 23.21
CA GLY A 105 -20.15 -4.50 24.57
C GLY A 105 -18.81 -4.27 25.32
N LEU A 106 -17.69 -4.79 24.82
CA LEU A 106 -16.38 -4.56 25.44
C LEU A 106 -15.92 -3.10 25.26
N ASP A 107 -15.28 -2.52 26.26
CA ASP A 107 -14.54 -1.27 26.07
C ASP A 107 -13.27 -1.50 25.21
N ASP A 108 -12.70 -0.41 24.70
CA ASP A 108 -11.54 -0.49 23.80
C ASP A 108 -10.30 -1.06 24.49
N ASP A 109 -10.09 -0.79 25.77
CA ASP A 109 -8.94 -1.30 26.53
C ASP A 109 -9.03 -2.81 26.70
N ALA A 110 -10.20 -3.32 27.11
CA ALA A 110 -10.47 -4.74 27.25
C ALA A 110 -10.38 -5.47 25.92
N LEU A 111 -10.84 -4.87 24.82
CA LEU A 111 -10.70 -5.41 23.48
C LEU A 111 -9.23 -5.51 23.07
N ASN A 112 -8.46 -4.45 23.29
CA ASN A 112 -7.05 -4.36 22.87
C ASN A 112 -6.08 -5.17 23.75
N ALA A 113 -6.42 -5.41 25.02
CA ALA A 113 -5.57 -6.15 25.96
C ALA A 113 -5.28 -7.60 25.51
N ASP A 114 -6.18 -8.22 24.73
CA ASP A 114 -6.01 -9.58 24.25
C ASP A 114 -6.53 -9.79 22.83
N LEU A 115 -5.96 -9.06 21.87
CA LEU A 115 -6.30 -9.19 20.44
C LEU A 115 -5.99 -10.57 19.83
N ARG A 116 -5.30 -11.45 20.58
CA ARG A 116 -5.02 -12.82 20.13
C ARG A 116 -6.22 -13.74 20.34
N ARG A 117 -7.13 -13.42 21.26
CA ARG A 117 -8.38 -14.16 21.41
C ARG A 117 -9.22 -14.03 20.14
N PRO A 118 -9.75 -15.14 19.61
CA PRO A 118 -10.49 -15.09 18.37
C PRO A 118 -11.72 -14.19 18.46
N GLY A 119 -12.05 -13.56 17.34
CA GLY A 119 -13.17 -12.63 17.13
C GLY A 119 -12.87 -11.18 17.51
N ARG A 120 -11.88 -10.93 18.38
CA ARG A 120 -11.55 -9.56 18.82
C ARG A 120 -10.85 -8.73 17.75
N SER A 121 -10.03 -9.36 16.90
CA SER A 121 -9.37 -8.64 15.81
C SER A 121 -10.39 -8.20 14.76
N LEU A 122 -11.39 -9.03 14.49
CA LEU A 122 -12.50 -8.72 13.58
C LEU A 122 -13.44 -7.66 14.17
N GLU A 123 -13.73 -7.69 15.47
CA GLU A 123 -14.48 -6.61 16.13
C GLU A 123 -13.73 -5.26 16.04
N ARG A 124 -12.40 -5.27 16.22
CA ARG A 124 -11.58 -4.07 16.03
C ARG A 124 -11.64 -3.55 14.58
N LEU A 125 -11.74 -4.43 13.59
CA LEU A 125 -11.97 -4.03 12.20
C LEU A 125 -13.33 -3.32 12.06
N ARG A 126 -14.40 -3.92 12.58
CA ARG A 126 -15.76 -3.34 12.55
C ARG A 126 -15.78 -1.93 13.16
N ARG A 127 -15.22 -1.76 14.37
CA ARG A 127 -15.11 -0.44 15.03
C ARG A 127 -14.34 0.58 14.20
N ARG A 128 -13.23 0.15 13.58
CA ARG A 128 -12.44 1.01 12.69
C ARG A 128 -13.23 1.44 11.46
N MET A 129 -14.02 0.54 10.87
CA MET A 129 -14.88 0.86 9.72
C MET A 129 -15.93 1.89 10.10
N HIS A 130 -16.58 1.75 11.26
CA HIS A 130 -17.48 2.79 11.78
C HIS A 130 -16.77 4.14 12.01
N ALA A 131 -15.56 4.12 12.55
CA ALA A 131 -14.82 5.35 12.81
C ALA A 131 -14.33 6.07 11.54
N LYS A 132 -13.89 5.32 10.52
CA LYS A 132 -13.22 5.87 9.32
C LYS A 132 -14.10 5.94 8.07
N ASP A 133 -15.09 5.06 8.00
CA ASP A 133 -15.86 4.75 6.79
C ASP A 133 -17.37 4.68 7.11
N ALA A 134 -17.83 5.47 8.09
CA ALA A 134 -19.24 5.59 8.51
C ALA A 134 -20.24 5.87 7.35
N TRP A 135 -19.74 6.37 6.22
CA TRP A 135 -20.55 6.65 5.03
C TRP A 135 -21.06 5.38 4.33
N ILE A 136 -20.39 4.23 4.54
CA ILE A 136 -20.75 2.93 3.95
C ILE A 136 -20.82 1.81 5.00
N GLY A 137 -20.21 1.98 6.18
CA GLY A 137 -20.23 1.00 7.26
C GLY A 137 -21.65 0.67 7.71
N ASP A 138 -21.98 -0.61 7.72
CA ASP A 138 -23.30 -1.15 8.06
C ASP A 138 -23.12 -2.50 8.78
N ASP A 139 -23.70 -2.64 9.98
CA ASP A 139 -23.45 -3.80 10.84
C ASP A 139 -24.09 -5.09 10.29
N ASP A 140 -25.26 -4.99 9.64
CA ASP A 140 -25.94 -6.13 9.03
C ASP A 140 -25.17 -6.62 7.81
N ALA A 141 -24.72 -5.71 6.95
CA ALA A 141 -23.86 -6.01 5.81
C ALA A 141 -22.51 -6.57 6.23
N PHE A 142 -21.92 -6.05 7.32
CA PHE A 142 -20.69 -6.61 7.89
C PHE A 142 -20.91 -8.03 8.39
N GLY A 143 -21.95 -8.30 9.17
CA GLY A 143 -22.27 -9.64 9.66
C GLY A 143 -22.51 -10.63 8.51
N ALA A 144 -23.26 -10.22 7.48
CA ALA A 144 -23.49 -11.02 6.28
C ALA A 144 -22.18 -11.30 5.51
N ALA A 145 -21.29 -10.31 5.42
CA ALA A 145 -19.98 -10.47 4.81
C ALA A 145 -19.11 -11.49 5.57
N VAL A 146 -19.07 -11.41 6.91
CA VAL A 146 -18.34 -12.37 7.74
C VAL A 146 -18.88 -13.79 7.56
N ALA A 147 -20.21 -13.96 7.58
CA ALA A 147 -20.85 -15.25 7.38
C ALA A 147 -20.52 -15.85 6.00
N ARG A 148 -20.56 -15.02 4.94
CA ARG A 148 -20.21 -15.45 3.58
C ARG A 148 -18.74 -15.82 3.46
N VAL A 149 -17.84 -14.97 3.95
CA VAL A 149 -16.40 -15.26 3.88
C VAL A 149 -16.10 -16.55 4.65
N ARG A 150 -16.70 -16.76 5.83
CA ARG A 150 -16.57 -18.04 6.54
C ARG A 150 -17.03 -19.22 5.68
N ALA A 151 -18.23 -19.15 5.09
CA ALA A 151 -18.74 -20.25 4.28
C ALA A 151 -17.89 -20.55 3.03
N GLU A 152 -17.50 -19.52 2.27
CA GLU A 152 -16.81 -19.72 0.99
C GLU A 152 -15.30 -19.97 1.16
N LEU A 153 -14.66 -19.29 2.13
CA LEU A 153 -13.22 -19.41 2.37
C LEU A 153 -12.91 -20.56 3.32
N VAL A 154 -13.57 -20.63 4.48
CA VAL A 154 -13.23 -21.63 5.51
C VAL A 154 -13.85 -22.97 5.17
N ASP A 155 -15.17 -23.01 5.02
CA ASP A 155 -15.89 -24.26 4.74
C ASP A 155 -15.75 -24.71 3.26
N GLY A 156 -15.29 -23.79 2.39
CA GLY A 156 -14.99 -24.04 0.98
C GLY A 156 -13.48 -24.25 0.72
N LEU A 157 -12.77 -23.18 0.34
CA LEU A 157 -11.38 -23.25 -0.13
C LEU A 157 -10.42 -23.93 0.88
N LEU A 158 -10.53 -23.59 2.17
CA LEU A 158 -9.63 -24.08 3.22
C LEU A 158 -10.06 -25.43 3.81
N ALA A 159 -11.17 -26.01 3.37
CA ALA A 159 -11.61 -27.33 3.86
C ALA A 159 -10.71 -28.47 3.35
N GLY A 160 -10.04 -28.26 2.20
CA GLY A 160 -8.97 -29.13 1.70
C GLY A 160 -7.60 -28.46 1.82
N GLU A 161 -6.55 -29.26 1.87
CA GLU A 161 -5.18 -28.75 1.69
C GLU A 161 -4.88 -28.62 0.20
N PHE A 162 -4.06 -27.63 -0.17
CA PHE A 162 -3.57 -27.52 -1.54
C PHE A 162 -2.45 -28.52 -1.78
N ASP A 163 -2.71 -29.56 -2.57
CA ASP A 163 -1.76 -30.62 -2.90
C ASP A 163 -1.22 -30.54 -4.34
N GLY A 164 -1.61 -29.50 -5.09
CA GLY A 164 -1.24 -29.33 -6.50
C GLY A 164 -1.95 -30.29 -7.47
N SER A 165 -2.95 -31.04 -7.01
CA SER A 165 -3.80 -31.86 -7.87
C SER A 165 -4.62 -31.00 -8.84
N ILE A 166 -5.14 -31.63 -9.90
CA ILE A 166 -6.04 -30.97 -10.85
C ILE A 166 -7.30 -30.50 -10.11
N GLU A 167 -7.78 -31.31 -9.16
CA GLU A 167 -8.93 -31.02 -8.32
C GLU A 167 -8.69 -29.78 -7.45
N ALA A 168 -7.53 -29.66 -6.81
CA ALA A 168 -7.17 -28.49 -5.99
C ALA A 168 -7.02 -27.21 -6.83
N GLU A 169 -6.45 -27.31 -8.03
CA GLU A 169 -6.35 -26.18 -8.97
C GLU A 169 -7.74 -25.74 -9.47
N GLN A 170 -8.62 -26.70 -9.79
CA GLN A 170 -10.00 -26.40 -10.19
C GLN A 170 -10.79 -25.73 -9.06
N ALA A 171 -10.66 -26.22 -7.83
CA ALA A 171 -11.30 -25.59 -6.66
C ALA A 171 -10.81 -24.16 -6.44
N THR A 172 -9.49 -23.94 -6.53
CA THR A 172 -8.87 -22.62 -6.39
C THR A 172 -9.33 -21.66 -7.50
N ALA A 173 -9.40 -22.13 -8.75
CA ALA A 173 -9.88 -21.35 -9.88
C ALA A 173 -11.38 -21.02 -9.76
N ALA A 174 -12.20 -21.99 -9.34
CA ALA A 174 -13.64 -21.78 -9.11
C ALA A 174 -13.90 -20.76 -8.00
N PHE A 175 -13.17 -20.84 -6.89
CA PHE A 175 -13.21 -19.85 -5.82
C PHE A 175 -12.93 -18.44 -6.36
N SER A 176 -11.84 -18.28 -7.14
CA SER A 176 -11.48 -17.00 -7.76
C SER A 176 -12.58 -16.45 -8.66
N ALA A 177 -13.09 -17.30 -9.56
CA ALA A 177 -14.08 -16.90 -10.55
C ALA A 177 -15.39 -16.47 -9.88
N ASN A 178 -15.84 -17.22 -8.87
CA ASN A 178 -17.07 -16.93 -8.13
C ASN A 178 -16.95 -15.62 -7.34
N TRP A 179 -15.84 -15.40 -6.63
CA TRP A 179 -15.60 -14.16 -5.91
C TRP A 179 -15.43 -12.97 -6.85
N THR A 180 -14.70 -13.14 -7.95
CA THR A 180 -14.51 -12.08 -8.95
C THR A 180 -15.86 -11.67 -9.54
N ALA A 181 -16.67 -12.63 -9.97
CA ALA A 181 -18.00 -12.35 -10.51
C ALA A 181 -18.88 -11.63 -9.49
N ARG A 182 -18.87 -12.09 -8.23
CA ARG A 182 -19.64 -11.48 -7.14
C ARG A 182 -19.23 -10.04 -6.86
N LEU A 183 -17.92 -9.78 -6.74
CA LEU A 183 -17.42 -8.45 -6.42
C LEU A 183 -17.61 -7.48 -7.60
N VAL A 184 -17.39 -7.95 -8.83
CA VAL A 184 -17.63 -7.16 -10.05
C VAL A 184 -19.13 -6.82 -10.21
N ASP A 185 -20.06 -7.72 -9.90
CA ASP A 185 -21.50 -7.44 -9.92
C ASP A 185 -21.91 -6.33 -8.92
N GLY A 186 -21.12 -6.15 -7.86
CA GLY A 186 -21.28 -5.08 -6.88
C GLY A 186 -20.77 -3.72 -7.34
N VAL A 187 -20.08 -3.62 -8.48
CA VAL A 187 -19.48 -2.36 -8.96
C VAL A 187 -20.57 -1.43 -9.48
N PHE A 188 -20.50 -0.17 -9.08
CA PHE A 188 -21.40 0.87 -9.57
C PHE A 188 -20.67 2.21 -9.72
N VAL A 189 -21.28 3.11 -10.51
CA VAL A 189 -20.74 4.44 -10.79
C VAL A 189 -21.52 5.50 -10.03
N LEU A 190 -20.78 6.41 -9.39
CA LEU A 190 -21.26 7.59 -8.68
C LEU A 190 -20.95 8.83 -9.52
N ALA A 191 -22.00 9.56 -9.92
CA ALA A 191 -21.84 10.83 -10.63
C ALA A 191 -21.18 11.91 -9.75
N ALA A 192 -21.51 11.93 -8.46
CA ALA A 192 -20.97 12.87 -7.48
C ALA A 192 -20.54 12.09 -6.22
N PRO A 193 -19.31 11.54 -6.20
CA PRO A 193 -18.80 10.81 -5.05
C PRO A 193 -18.53 11.75 -3.87
N SER A 194 -18.52 11.17 -2.66
CA SER A 194 -18.05 11.89 -1.47
C SER A 194 -16.52 12.02 -1.49
N THR A 195 -15.96 12.86 -0.61
CA THR A 195 -14.50 13.00 -0.48
C THR A 195 -13.77 11.69 -0.16
N ARG A 196 -14.47 10.70 0.37
CA ARG A 196 -13.90 9.42 0.83
C ARG A 196 -13.95 8.31 -0.22
N THR A 197 -14.54 8.54 -1.38
CA THR A 197 -14.71 7.52 -2.42
C THR A 197 -14.43 8.06 -3.82
N GLY A 198 -14.17 7.13 -4.75
CA GLY A 198 -14.01 7.41 -6.17
C GLY A 198 -15.35 7.47 -6.90
N HIS A 199 -15.30 7.77 -8.20
CA HIS A 199 -16.47 7.68 -9.07
C HIS A 199 -16.94 6.24 -9.31
N VAL A 200 -16.10 5.26 -9.04
CA VAL A 200 -16.44 3.84 -9.10
C VAL A 200 -16.26 3.27 -7.70
N SER A 201 -17.26 2.52 -7.25
CA SER A 201 -17.27 1.96 -5.90
C SER A 201 -18.01 0.62 -5.87
N LEU A 202 -17.99 -0.03 -4.71
CA LEU A 202 -18.67 -1.29 -4.46
C LEU A 202 -19.92 -1.04 -3.61
N ARG A 203 -21.02 -1.72 -3.95
CA ARG A 203 -22.23 -1.72 -3.11
C ARG A 203 -21.88 -2.17 -1.68
N PRO A 204 -22.64 -1.72 -0.67
CA PRO A 204 -22.31 -1.97 0.73
C PRO A 204 -21.96 -3.44 1.03
N ALA A 205 -22.74 -4.40 0.55
CA ALA A 205 -22.45 -5.83 0.77
C ALA A 205 -21.05 -6.25 0.26
N GLN A 206 -20.74 -5.99 -1.01
CA GLN A 206 -19.45 -6.34 -1.62
C GLN A 206 -18.29 -5.55 -1.01
N TRP A 207 -18.52 -4.30 -0.62
CA TRP A 207 -17.50 -3.50 0.05
C TRP A 207 -17.11 -4.12 1.39
N HIS A 208 -18.08 -4.55 2.21
CA HIS A 208 -17.81 -5.24 3.48
C HIS A 208 -17.10 -6.58 3.25
N GLU A 209 -17.49 -7.33 2.21
CA GLU A 209 -16.81 -8.58 1.83
C GLU A 209 -15.34 -8.36 1.50
N VAL A 210 -15.02 -7.33 0.72
CA VAL A 210 -13.63 -6.92 0.46
C VAL A 210 -12.89 -6.57 1.75
N GLN A 211 -13.53 -5.86 2.69
CA GLN A 211 -12.89 -5.55 3.98
C GLN A 211 -12.59 -6.81 4.80
N VAL A 212 -13.50 -7.77 4.85
CA VAL A 212 -13.31 -9.03 5.59
C VAL A 212 -12.24 -9.89 4.92
N LEU A 213 -12.22 -10.00 3.58
CA LEU A 213 -11.17 -10.72 2.85
C LEU A 213 -9.78 -10.09 3.08
N LYS A 214 -9.67 -8.76 2.97
CA LYS A 214 -8.45 -8.01 3.29
C LYS A 214 -8.02 -8.19 4.74
N PHE A 215 -8.97 -8.29 5.67
CA PHE A 215 -8.68 -8.59 7.05
C PHE A 215 -8.07 -9.97 7.22
N VAL A 216 -8.62 -11.00 6.57
CA VAL A 216 -8.08 -12.36 6.64
C VAL A 216 -6.64 -12.38 6.12
N HIS A 217 -6.41 -11.79 4.93
CA HIS A 217 -5.09 -11.59 4.35
C HIS A 217 -4.13 -10.94 5.35
N ARG A 218 -4.50 -9.77 5.90
CA ARG A 218 -3.61 -9.00 6.78
C ARG A 218 -3.34 -9.73 8.09
N ARG A 219 -4.36 -10.27 8.73
CA ARG A 219 -4.28 -10.83 10.10
C ARG A 219 -3.59 -12.19 10.15
N PHE A 220 -3.83 -13.03 9.15
CA PHE A 220 -3.35 -14.42 9.13
C PHE A 220 -2.17 -14.64 8.21
N VAL A 221 -1.80 -13.64 7.40
CA VAL A 221 -0.63 -13.73 6.53
C VAL A 221 0.35 -12.60 6.78
N LEU A 222 -0.02 -11.35 6.52
CA LEU A 222 0.96 -10.25 6.60
C LEU A 222 1.54 -10.01 7.99
N LEU A 223 0.74 -10.22 9.04
CA LEU A 223 1.16 -10.00 10.42
C LEU A 223 1.82 -11.23 11.05
N ARG A 224 2.15 -12.27 10.27
CA ARG A 224 2.87 -13.43 10.81
C ARG A 224 4.33 -13.06 11.14
N PRO A 225 4.89 -13.60 12.24
CA PRO A 225 6.26 -13.27 12.66
C PRO A 225 7.36 -13.65 11.64
N ASP A 226 7.15 -14.72 10.89
CA ASP A 226 8.05 -15.17 9.82
C ASP A 226 8.15 -14.11 8.71
N LEU A 227 7.02 -13.60 8.21
CA LEU A 227 7.03 -12.55 7.21
C LEU A 227 7.56 -11.22 7.78
N ALA A 228 7.24 -10.89 9.03
CA ALA A 228 7.74 -9.69 9.69
C ALA A 228 9.29 -9.69 9.81
N LEU A 229 9.90 -10.86 10.03
CA LEU A 229 11.36 -11.00 10.02
C LEU A 229 11.94 -10.68 8.63
N HIS A 230 11.34 -11.22 7.57
CA HIS A 230 11.74 -10.94 6.19
C HIS A 230 11.60 -9.45 5.84
N GLN A 231 10.46 -8.83 6.16
CA GLN A 231 10.22 -7.40 5.93
C GLN A 231 11.20 -6.52 6.70
N ARG A 232 11.54 -6.88 7.95
CA ARG A 232 12.56 -6.19 8.72
C ARG A 232 13.93 -6.27 8.05
N GLY A 233 14.29 -7.44 7.52
CA GLY A 233 15.52 -7.62 6.74
C GLY A 233 15.55 -6.77 5.47
N GLN A 234 14.46 -6.78 4.69
CA GLN A 234 14.32 -5.97 3.48
C GLN A 234 14.38 -4.46 3.77
N ALA A 235 13.73 -3.99 4.84
CA ALA A 235 13.83 -2.60 5.25
C ALA A 235 15.28 -2.20 5.60
N GLY A 236 15.98 -3.04 6.39
CA GLY A 236 17.39 -2.81 6.72
C GLY A 236 18.30 -2.81 5.50
N LEU A 237 18.02 -3.68 4.52
CA LEU A 237 18.73 -3.73 3.24
C LEU A 237 18.56 -2.43 2.46
N VAL A 238 17.32 -1.96 2.28
CA VAL A 238 17.04 -0.72 1.54
C VAL A 238 17.68 0.49 2.23
N THR A 239 17.58 0.60 3.56
CA THR A 239 18.26 1.67 4.32
C THR A 239 19.77 1.64 4.10
N SER A 240 20.39 0.47 4.24
CA SER A 240 21.85 0.34 4.08
C SER A 240 22.29 0.65 2.65
N LEU A 241 21.47 0.31 1.65
CA LEU A 241 21.75 0.60 0.24
C LEU A 241 21.66 2.10 -0.04
N VAL A 242 20.63 2.78 0.47
CA VAL A 242 20.48 4.24 0.34
C VAL A 242 21.67 4.95 0.99
N ASP A 243 22.03 4.57 2.22
CA ASP A 243 23.16 5.18 2.94
C ASP A 243 24.49 4.97 2.21
N ALA A 244 24.73 3.77 1.68
CA ALA A 244 25.96 3.46 0.94
C ALA A 244 26.08 4.27 -0.37
N LEU A 245 24.98 4.42 -1.11
CA LEU A 245 24.97 5.19 -2.36
C LEU A 245 25.09 6.70 -2.10
N ASP A 246 24.42 7.24 -1.06
CA ASP A 246 24.55 8.64 -0.67
C ASP A 246 25.99 8.96 -0.22
N ALA A 247 26.60 8.06 0.58
CA ALA A 247 27.99 8.20 0.99
C ALA A 247 28.96 8.18 -0.20
N TRP A 248 28.75 7.29 -1.17
CA TRP A 248 29.60 7.22 -2.37
C TRP A 248 29.47 8.49 -3.23
N LEU A 249 28.27 9.07 -3.33
CA LEU A 249 28.05 10.35 -4.01
C LEU A 249 28.74 11.54 -3.34
N LEU A 250 29.00 11.46 -2.02
CA LEU A 250 29.71 12.48 -1.26
C LEU A 250 31.23 12.33 -1.32
N ASP A 251 31.74 11.15 -1.69
CA ASP A 251 33.16 10.87 -1.81
C ASP A 251 33.72 11.47 -3.12
N ARG A 252 34.49 12.56 -2.99
CA ARG A 252 35.06 13.30 -4.12
C ARG A 252 36.08 12.50 -4.91
N ASP A 253 36.76 11.55 -4.28
CA ASP A 253 37.80 10.76 -4.93
C ASP A 253 37.18 9.60 -5.73
N GLU A 254 36.01 9.12 -5.30
CA GLU A 254 35.34 7.94 -5.86
C GLU A 254 34.09 8.25 -6.70
N VAL A 255 33.57 9.49 -6.68
CA VAL A 255 32.36 9.89 -7.42
C VAL A 255 32.45 9.61 -8.93
N SER A 256 33.65 9.67 -9.51
CA SER A 256 33.89 9.38 -10.93
C SER A 256 33.67 7.91 -11.32
N ARG A 257 33.61 7.02 -10.32
CA ARG A 257 33.49 5.56 -10.47
C ARG A 257 32.08 5.05 -10.18
N LEU A 258 31.12 5.94 -9.95
CA LEU A 258 29.72 5.58 -9.75
C LEU A 258 29.14 4.83 -10.96
N PRO A 259 28.12 3.99 -10.76
CA PRO A 259 27.34 3.44 -11.85
C PRO A 259 26.84 4.57 -12.77
N ARG A 260 26.99 4.40 -14.09
CA ARG A 260 26.67 5.45 -15.06
C ARG A 260 25.22 5.92 -14.93
N ARG A 261 24.30 4.98 -14.73
CA ARG A 261 22.88 5.29 -14.52
C ARG A 261 22.62 6.17 -13.29
N LEU A 262 23.33 5.96 -12.17
CA LEU A 262 23.18 6.82 -10.99
C LEU A 262 23.71 8.23 -11.27
N HIS A 263 24.81 8.36 -12.02
CA HIS A 263 25.30 9.66 -12.46
C HIS A 263 24.27 10.39 -13.33
N ASP A 264 23.68 9.71 -14.32
CA ASP A 264 22.67 10.30 -15.21
C ASP A 264 21.42 10.75 -14.42
N LEU A 265 20.99 9.99 -13.40
CA LEU A 265 19.89 10.37 -12.50
C LEU A 265 20.23 11.61 -11.64
N VAL A 266 21.47 11.73 -11.17
CA VAL A 266 21.91 12.92 -10.42
C VAL A 266 21.91 14.16 -11.32
N GLU A 267 22.37 14.05 -12.56
CA GLU A 267 22.33 15.14 -13.53
C GLU A 267 20.89 15.58 -13.83
N LEU A 268 19.99 14.61 -14.06
CA LEU A 268 18.57 14.86 -14.30
C LEU A 268 17.93 15.57 -13.12
N ALA A 269 18.01 14.98 -11.92
CA ALA A 269 17.43 15.55 -10.72
C ALA A 269 18.02 16.94 -10.41
N HIS A 270 19.32 17.16 -10.67
CA HIS A 270 19.92 18.48 -10.46
C HIS A 270 19.33 19.53 -11.41
N ALA A 271 19.10 19.18 -12.68
CA ALA A 271 18.46 20.07 -13.63
C ALA A 271 17.02 20.40 -13.22
N GLU A 272 16.23 19.39 -12.82
CA GLU A 272 14.84 19.55 -12.39
C GLU A 272 14.72 20.43 -11.15
N TYR A 273 15.46 20.12 -10.08
CA TYR A 273 15.41 20.90 -8.84
C TYR A 273 15.98 22.30 -8.99
N THR A 274 16.98 22.51 -9.86
CA THR A 274 17.48 23.86 -10.19
C THR A 274 16.44 24.66 -10.98
N GLY A 275 15.73 24.00 -11.90
CA GLY A 275 14.58 24.57 -12.59
C GLY A 275 13.50 25.02 -11.60
N LEU A 276 13.11 24.12 -10.70
CA LEU A 276 12.10 24.35 -9.67
C LEU A 276 12.48 25.47 -8.72
N ALA A 277 13.74 25.54 -8.27
CA ALA A 277 14.25 26.62 -7.42
C ALA A 277 14.12 28.01 -8.06
N ARG A 278 14.10 28.08 -9.39
CA ARG A 278 13.96 29.34 -10.15
C ARG A 278 12.49 29.68 -10.44
N THR A 279 11.64 28.69 -10.71
CA THR A 279 10.27 28.91 -11.18
C THR A 279 9.22 28.84 -10.07
N ALA A 280 9.38 27.94 -9.10
CA ALA A 280 8.46 27.73 -7.99
C ALA A 280 9.23 27.36 -6.69
N PRO A 281 10.07 28.27 -6.15
CA PRO A 281 10.87 28.02 -4.96
C PRO A 281 10.05 27.68 -3.71
N GLU A 282 8.78 28.07 -3.66
CA GLU A 282 7.85 27.74 -2.59
C GLU A 282 7.50 26.24 -2.49
N LEU A 283 7.71 25.46 -3.55
CA LEU A 283 7.50 24.01 -3.56
C LEU A 283 8.68 23.23 -2.96
N LEU A 284 9.83 23.89 -2.75
CA LEU A 284 11.01 23.29 -2.14
C LEU A 284 10.86 23.28 -0.62
N VAL A 285 10.37 22.16 -0.11
CA VAL A 285 10.22 21.90 1.32
C VAL A 285 11.12 20.75 1.77
N GLY A 286 11.73 20.92 2.93
CA GLY A 286 12.55 19.91 3.57
C GLY A 286 11.70 18.90 4.34
N ALA A 287 12.37 17.91 4.94
CA ALA A 287 11.69 16.80 5.61
C ALA A 287 10.85 17.25 6.82
N THR A 288 11.14 18.41 7.42
CA THR A 288 10.38 18.98 8.55
C THR A 288 9.39 20.07 8.13
N GLY A 289 9.18 20.24 6.81
CA GLY A 289 8.30 21.26 6.23
C GLY A 289 8.92 22.66 6.16
N GLU A 290 10.20 22.80 6.48
CA GLU A 290 10.95 24.04 6.33
C GLU A 290 11.19 24.37 4.85
N ARG A 291 11.25 25.66 4.50
CA ARG A 291 11.60 26.06 3.13
C ARG A 291 13.07 25.77 2.87
N VAL A 292 13.35 25.12 1.76
CA VAL A 292 14.71 24.85 1.29
C VAL A 292 15.13 25.96 0.34
N SER A 293 16.31 26.54 0.58
CA SER A 293 16.86 27.58 -0.27
C SER A 293 18.38 27.50 -0.35
N GLY A 294 18.94 28.04 -1.43
CA GLY A 294 20.37 28.04 -1.69
C GLY A 294 20.85 26.83 -2.51
N PRO A 295 21.95 27.00 -3.28
CA PRO A 295 22.39 26.03 -4.27
C PRO A 295 22.83 24.69 -3.66
N ASP A 296 23.43 24.69 -2.47
CA ASP A 296 23.87 23.46 -1.80
C ASP A 296 22.69 22.63 -1.30
N ALA A 297 21.65 23.28 -0.77
CA ALA A 297 20.47 22.60 -0.27
C ALA A 297 19.64 22.01 -1.43
N VAL A 298 19.50 22.75 -2.54
CA VAL A 298 18.90 22.26 -3.80
C VAL A 298 19.66 21.04 -4.33
N ARG A 299 21.00 21.08 -4.30
CA ARG A 299 21.84 19.93 -4.68
C ARG A 299 21.62 18.72 -3.75
N GLY A 300 21.41 18.97 -2.46
CA GLY A 300 21.05 17.92 -1.49
C GLY A 300 19.74 17.22 -1.84
N LEU A 301 18.69 17.98 -2.19
CA LEU A 301 17.40 17.43 -2.62
C LEU A 301 17.55 16.59 -3.91
N ALA A 302 18.24 17.13 -4.91
CA ALA A 302 18.49 16.43 -6.17
C ALA A 302 19.25 15.10 -5.96
N ARG A 303 20.27 15.11 -5.10
CA ARG A 303 21.04 13.91 -4.75
C ARG A 303 20.15 12.86 -4.10
N GLY A 304 19.35 13.26 -3.10
CA GLY A 304 18.41 12.36 -2.44
C GLY A 304 17.41 11.75 -3.42
N ARG A 305 16.86 12.56 -4.34
CA ARG A 305 15.94 12.08 -5.38
C ARG A 305 16.61 11.05 -6.28
N ALA A 306 17.82 11.32 -6.77
CA ALA A 306 18.54 10.40 -7.64
C ALA A 306 18.83 9.04 -6.99
N VAL A 307 19.20 9.03 -5.70
CA VAL A 307 19.42 7.78 -4.94
C VAL A 307 18.10 7.01 -4.80
N VAL A 308 17.01 7.70 -4.44
CA VAL A 308 15.68 7.07 -4.31
C VAL A 308 15.23 6.48 -5.64
N ASP A 309 15.33 7.22 -6.74
CA ASP A 309 14.94 6.75 -8.08
C ASP A 309 15.78 5.56 -8.52
N PHE A 310 17.10 5.60 -8.25
CA PHE A 310 17.99 4.49 -8.56
C PHE A 310 17.59 3.23 -7.79
N VAL A 311 17.44 3.32 -6.47
CA VAL A 311 17.07 2.18 -5.61
C VAL A 311 15.67 1.64 -5.93
N ALA A 312 14.69 2.52 -6.12
CA ALA A 312 13.31 2.15 -6.47
C ALA A 312 13.20 1.44 -7.83
N SER A 313 14.19 1.63 -8.70
CA SER A 313 14.23 0.98 -10.01
C SER A 313 14.87 -0.41 -10.02
N LEU A 314 15.42 -0.86 -8.88
CA LEU A 314 16.04 -2.17 -8.75
C LEU A 314 14.99 -3.22 -8.44
N THR A 315 15.16 -4.41 -9.02
CA THR A 315 14.48 -5.61 -8.51
C THR A 315 15.07 -6.02 -7.16
N ASP A 316 14.32 -6.77 -6.36
CA ASP A 316 14.78 -7.33 -5.07
C ASP A 316 16.15 -8.01 -5.17
N LYS A 317 16.34 -8.82 -6.22
CA LYS A 317 17.61 -9.54 -6.46
C LYS A 317 18.76 -8.59 -6.76
N GLN A 318 18.53 -7.56 -7.57
CA GLN A 318 19.54 -6.55 -7.89
C GLN A 318 19.92 -5.74 -6.63
N ALA A 319 18.94 -5.35 -5.81
CA ALA A 319 19.19 -4.61 -4.58
C ALA A 319 20.07 -5.41 -3.59
N VAL A 320 19.77 -6.70 -3.39
CA VAL A 320 20.60 -7.62 -2.57
C VAL A 320 22.02 -7.72 -3.13
N THR A 321 22.14 -7.98 -4.42
CA THR A 321 23.43 -8.22 -5.07
C THR A 321 24.32 -6.98 -5.05
N LEU A 322 23.72 -5.80 -5.26
CA LEU A 322 24.41 -4.52 -5.16
C LEU A 322 24.86 -4.21 -3.74
N LEU A 323 24.00 -4.41 -2.74
CA LEU A 323 24.40 -4.18 -1.35
C LEU A 323 25.54 -5.11 -0.93
N ASP A 324 25.52 -6.38 -1.35
CA ASP A 324 26.61 -7.31 -1.06
C ASP A 324 27.93 -6.90 -1.73
N ALA A 325 27.89 -6.38 -2.96
CA ALA A 325 29.09 -5.81 -3.59
C ALA A 325 29.62 -4.59 -2.84
N LEU A 326 28.74 -3.64 -2.49
CA LEU A 326 29.09 -2.43 -1.73
C LEU A 326 29.64 -2.77 -0.34
N SER A 327 29.15 -3.85 0.28
CA SER A 327 29.56 -4.29 1.61
C SER A 327 30.80 -5.21 1.59
N GLY A 328 31.40 -5.47 0.42
CA GLY A 328 32.54 -6.38 0.28
C GLY A 328 32.20 -7.86 0.53
N ARG A 329 30.92 -8.23 0.48
CA ARG A 329 30.42 -9.62 0.65
C ARG A 329 30.24 -10.37 -0.67
N ALA A 330 30.37 -9.68 -1.81
CA ALA A 330 30.28 -10.32 -3.11
C ALA A 330 31.46 -11.28 -3.34
N ALA A 331 31.14 -12.54 -3.69
CA ALA A 331 32.15 -13.58 -3.95
C ALA A 331 32.89 -13.38 -5.28
N GLN A 332 32.31 -12.66 -6.24
CA GLN A 332 32.96 -12.32 -7.50
C GLN A 332 32.92 -10.80 -7.77
N PRO A 333 34.03 -10.21 -8.23
CA PRO A 333 34.09 -8.77 -8.52
C PRO A 333 33.34 -8.37 -9.80
N TRP A 334 33.01 -9.34 -10.66
CA TRP A 334 32.29 -9.12 -11.91
C TRP A 334 31.03 -9.98 -11.90
N SER A 335 29.86 -9.36 -11.98
CA SER A 335 28.61 -10.10 -12.17
C SER A 335 27.81 -9.48 -13.31
N ASP A 336 27.30 -10.30 -14.22
CA ASP A 336 26.40 -9.89 -15.30
C ASP A 336 25.06 -9.32 -14.79
N SER A 337 24.79 -9.43 -13.48
CA SER A 337 23.61 -8.80 -12.86
C SER A 337 23.77 -7.30 -12.63
N PHE A 338 24.99 -6.76 -12.82
CA PHE A 338 25.30 -5.32 -12.74
C PHE A 338 25.18 -4.59 -14.08
N VAL A 339 24.43 -5.11 -15.05
CA VAL A 339 23.97 -4.27 -16.17
C VAL A 339 22.94 -3.28 -15.61
N LEU A 340 23.49 -2.25 -14.96
CA LEU A 340 22.84 -1.11 -14.31
C LEU A 340 22.92 0.09 -15.25
#